data_AF-A0A061FB97-F1
#
_entry.id   AF-A0A061FB97-F1
#
_cell.length_a   1.000
_cell.length_b   1.000
_cell.length_c   1.000
_cell.angle_alpha   90.00
_cell.angle_beta   90.00
_cell.angle_gamma   90.00
#
_symmetry.space_group_name_H-M   'P 1'
#
loop_
_entity.id
_entity.type
_entity.pdbx_description
1 polymer ?
#
loop_
_entity_poly.entity_id
_entity_poly.type
_entity_poly.pdbx_seq_one_letter_code
_entity_poly.pdbx_strand_id
1 'polypeptide(L)'
;MRMWQSAIRKLETKLASWKITTLFMGARVTRLRSIMCSLPIFYVSLFNMPAKMQHSIENIQRQLLWGGSNLTRRIHNVRWEDVFKSRKMGGLGLVDMELKNKALLKKWVWQYGNELEEFWRRIIVKKA
;
A
#
# COMPACT_ATOMS: atom_id res chain seq x y z
N MET A 1 -5.02 -11.57 -11.61
CA MET A 1 -5.72 -11.63 -10.30
C MET A 1 -4.99 -12.51 -9.26
N ARG A 2 -4.52 -13.71 -9.61
CA ARG A 2 -3.80 -14.63 -8.69
C ARG A 2 -2.56 -14.02 -8.01
N MET A 3 -1.74 -13.27 -8.75
CA MET A 3 -0.54 -12.58 -8.21
C MET A 3 -0.86 -11.62 -7.04
N TRP A 4 -1.96 -10.89 -7.19
CA TRP A 4 -2.43 -9.90 -6.23
C TRP A 4 -2.95 -10.58 -4.96
N GLN A 5 -3.67 -11.68 -5.11
CA GLN A 5 -4.12 -12.52 -3.98
C GLN A 5 -2.94 -13.07 -3.18
N SER A 6 -1.89 -13.54 -3.84
CA SER A 6 -0.67 -13.99 -3.16
C SER A 6 0.00 -12.87 -2.36
N ALA A 7 -0.04 -11.62 -2.85
CA ALA A 7 0.47 -10.45 -2.13
C ALA A 7 -0.39 -10.13 -0.89
N ILE A 8 -1.72 -10.17 -1.00
CA ILE A 8 -2.63 -10.03 0.16
C ILE A 8 -2.36 -11.14 1.18
N ARG A 9 -2.27 -12.39 0.76
CA ARG A 9 -2.08 -13.50 1.70
C ARG A 9 -0.80 -13.31 2.51
N LYS A 10 0.28 -12.86 1.86
CA LYS A 10 1.53 -12.51 2.55
C LYS A 10 1.35 -11.36 3.54
N LEU A 11 0.54 -10.35 3.21
CA LEU A 11 0.19 -9.28 4.15
C LEU A 11 -0.58 -9.85 5.35
N GLU A 12 -1.63 -10.62 5.11
CA GLU A 12 -2.47 -11.24 6.14
C GLU A 12 -1.66 -12.13 7.07
N THR A 13 -0.75 -12.96 6.55
CA THR A 13 0.15 -13.78 7.38
C THR A 13 1.09 -12.92 8.23
N LYS A 14 1.64 -11.83 7.67
CA LYS A 14 2.45 -10.86 8.42
C LYS A 14 1.65 -10.12 9.49
N LEU A 15 0.32 -10.09 9.41
CA LEU A 15 -0.57 -9.43 10.36
C LEU A 15 -1.06 -10.40 11.44
N ALA A 16 -1.42 -11.62 11.04
CA ALA A 16 -1.94 -12.67 11.92
C ALA A 16 -0.92 -13.10 13.00
N SER A 17 0.38 -12.98 12.71
CA SER A 17 1.43 -13.28 13.68
C SER A 17 1.55 -12.26 14.84
N TRP A 18 0.75 -11.18 14.86
CA TRP A 18 0.95 -10.09 15.82
C TRP A 18 -0.16 -9.94 16.85
N LYS A 19 0.24 -9.80 18.11
CA LYS A 19 -0.56 -9.19 19.17
C LYS A 19 -0.70 -7.69 18.89
N ILE A 20 -1.72 -7.31 18.13
CA ILE A 20 -2.13 -5.90 17.86
C ILE A 20 -2.48 -5.16 19.18
N THR A 21 -2.73 -5.93 20.24
CA THR A 21 -3.28 -5.54 21.53
C THR A 21 -2.31 -4.78 22.43
N THR A 22 -1.00 -4.93 22.23
CA THR A 22 0.03 -4.38 23.12
C THR A 22 0.71 -3.11 22.60
N LEU A 23 0.34 -2.64 21.40
CA LEU A 23 1.05 -1.54 20.74
C LEU A 23 0.29 -0.22 20.89
N PHE A 24 1.02 0.82 21.31
CA PHE A 24 0.56 2.20 21.22
C PHE A 24 0.44 2.66 19.75
N MET A 25 -0.34 3.72 19.51
CA MET A 25 -0.69 4.20 18.16
C MET A 25 0.53 4.45 17.26
N GLY A 26 1.57 5.11 17.79
CA GLY A 26 2.79 5.39 17.03
C GLY A 26 3.48 4.12 16.52
N ALA A 27 3.56 3.06 17.33
CA ALA A 27 4.15 1.79 16.91
C ALA A 27 3.31 1.11 15.82
N ARG A 28 1.97 1.21 15.90
CA ARG A 28 1.06 0.70 14.87
C ARG A 28 1.31 1.40 13.52
N VAL A 29 1.43 2.74 13.53
CA VAL A 29 1.73 3.53 12.32
C VAL A 29 3.09 3.16 11.71
N THR A 30 4.14 3.09 12.53
CA THR A 30 5.49 2.73 12.06
C THR A 30 5.51 1.33 11.46
N ARG A 31 4.85 0.36 12.10
CA ARG A 31 4.77 -0.99 11.58
C ARG A 31 3.97 -1.06 10.29
N LEU A 32 2.82 -0.38 10.23
CA LEU A 32 2.02 -0.35 9.02
C LEU A 32 2.86 0.18 7.86
N ARG A 33 3.58 1.29 8.06
CA ARG A 33 4.50 1.84 7.07
C ARG A 33 5.52 0.80 6.60
N SER A 34 6.17 0.09 7.51
CA SER A 34 7.13 -0.98 7.17
C SER A 34 6.50 -2.08 6.32
N ILE A 35 5.31 -2.57 6.70
CA ILE A 35 4.58 -3.60 5.96
C ILE A 35 4.24 -3.12 4.54
N MET A 36 3.71 -1.90 4.42
CA MET A 36 3.34 -1.29 3.13
C MET A 36 4.55 -1.02 2.23
N CYS A 37 5.71 -0.72 2.81
CA CYS A 37 6.97 -0.60 2.08
C CYS A 37 7.51 -1.97 1.63
N SER A 38 7.29 -3.01 2.43
CA SER A 38 7.71 -4.39 2.12
C SER A 38 6.81 -5.10 1.10
N LEU A 39 5.69 -4.48 0.71
CA LEU A 39 4.89 -4.99 -0.40
C LEU A 39 5.77 -5.09 -1.65
N PRO A 40 5.59 -6.10 -2.51
CA PRO A 40 6.39 -6.20 -3.72
C PRO A 40 6.13 -4.97 -4.59
N ILE A 41 7.01 -3.97 -4.48
CA ILE A 41 6.90 -2.67 -5.16
C ILE A 41 6.83 -2.90 -6.67
N PHE A 42 7.49 -3.94 -7.16
CA PHE A 42 7.45 -4.40 -8.54
C PHE A 42 6.01 -4.60 -9.08
N TYR A 43 5.12 -5.29 -8.34
CA TYR A 43 3.75 -5.49 -8.83
C TYR A 43 2.96 -4.18 -8.85
N VAL A 44 3.16 -3.35 -7.83
CA VAL A 44 2.52 -2.04 -7.70
C VAL A 44 3.08 -1.03 -8.70
N SER A 45 4.30 -1.21 -9.21
CA SER A 45 4.88 -0.31 -10.20
C SER A 45 4.51 -0.70 -11.63
N LEU A 46 4.30 -1.98 -11.91
CA LEU A 46 4.08 -2.47 -13.29
C LEU A 46 2.61 -2.64 -13.68
N PHE A 47 1.73 -2.91 -12.73
CA PHE A 47 0.35 -3.26 -13.03
C PHE A 47 -0.64 -2.34 -12.32
N ASN A 48 -1.71 -1.97 -13.01
CA ASN A 48 -2.83 -1.26 -12.40
C ASN A 48 -3.48 -2.14 -11.33
N MET A 49 -3.60 -1.61 -10.12
CA MET A 49 -4.16 -2.34 -8.99
C MET A 49 -5.70 -2.34 -9.09
N PRO A 50 -6.37 -3.51 -9.11
CA PRO A 50 -7.82 -3.56 -9.12
C PRO A 50 -8.44 -2.92 -7.87
N ALA A 51 -9.58 -2.24 -7.99
CA ALA A 51 -10.28 -1.61 -6.86
C ALA A 51 -10.53 -2.57 -5.68
N LYS A 52 -10.93 -3.82 -5.98
CA LYS A 52 -11.12 -4.86 -4.96
C LYS A 52 -9.85 -5.09 -4.11
N MET A 53 -8.69 -5.07 -4.75
CA MET A 53 -7.40 -5.24 -4.08
C MET A 53 -7.05 -4.04 -3.21
N GLN A 54 -7.32 -2.83 -3.71
CA GLN A 54 -7.12 -1.59 -2.96
C GLN A 54 -7.96 -1.63 -1.67
N HIS A 55 -9.26 -1.92 -1.77
CA HIS A 55 -10.15 -2.01 -0.61
C HIS A 55 -9.74 -3.09 0.39
N SER A 56 -9.26 -4.26 -0.07
CA SER A 56 -8.75 -5.28 0.86
C SER A 56 -7.52 -4.80 1.64
N ILE A 57 -6.60 -4.08 0.98
CA ILE A 57 -5.42 -3.50 1.64
C ILE A 57 -5.84 -2.39 2.61
N GLU A 58 -6.76 -1.53 2.24
CA GLU A 58 -7.29 -0.48 3.13
C GLU A 58 -7.99 -1.07 4.36
N ASN A 59 -8.77 -2.14 4.18
CA ASN A 59 -9.42 -2.82 5.30
C ASN A 59 -8.37 -3.39 6.28
N ILE A 60 -7.32 -4.01 5.75
CA ILE A 60 -6.16 -4.47 6.53
C ILE A 60 -5.51 -3.30 7.30
N GLN A 61 -5.28 -2.17 6.64
CA GLN A 61 -4.69 -0.98 7.26
C GLN A 61 -5.58 -0.45 8.40
N ARG A 62 -6.90 -0.37 8.18
CA ARG A 62 -7.88 0.06 9.18
C ARG A 62 -7.93 -0.88 10.38
N GLN A 63 -7.92 -2.18 10.14
CA GLN A 63 -7.89 -3.19 11.20
C GLN A 63 -6.60 -3.11 12.03
N LEU A 64 -5.44 -2.86 11.41
CA LEU A 64 -4.21 -2.73 12.19
C LEU A 64 -4.14 -1.42 12.99
N LEU A 65 -4.60 -0.32 12.40
CA LEU A 65 -4.53 0.99 13.03
C LEU A 65 -5.51 1.09 14.20
N TRP A 66 -6.75 0.66 13.98
CA TRP A 66 -7.88 0.85 14.91
C TRP A 66 -8.37 -0.44 15.58
N GLY A 67 -7.91 -1.62 15.18
CA GLY A 67 -8.29 -2.89 15.78
C GLY A 67 -7.89 -2.98 17.25
N GLY A 68 -8.82 -3.45 18.08
CA GLY A 68 -8.63 -3.78 19.49
C GLY A 68 -8.39 -5.28 19.70
N SER A 69 -8.07 -5.68 20.94
CA SER A 69 -7.87 -7.09 21.32
C SER A 69 -9.14 -7.92 21.33
N ASN A 70 -10.28 -7.29 21.58
CA ASN A 70 -11.54 -7.96 21.87
C ASN A 70 -12.62 -7.25 21.07
N LEU A 71 -13.17 -7.92 20.04
CA LEU A 71 -14.55 -7.89 19.47
C LEU A 71 -15.43 -6.63 19.57
N THR A 72 -14.89 -5.46 19.89
CA THR A 72 -15.59 -4.18 19.96
C THR A 72 -15.00 -3.30 18.87
N ARG A 73 -15.83 -3.00 17.86
CA ARG A 73 -15.53 -2.02 16.81
C ARG A 73 -15.14 -0.71 17.51
N ARG A 74 -13.86 -0.36 17.54
CA ARG A 74 -13.45 0.97 17.98
C ARG A 74 -13.85 1.98 16.91
N ILE A 75 -14.49 3.05 17.34
CA ILE A 75 -14.90 4.15 16.46
C ILE A 75 -13.65 4.72 15.79
N HIS A 76 -13.70 4.85 14.46
CA HIS A 76 -12.66 5.50 13.68
C HIS A 76 -12.82 7.02 13.84
N ASN A 77 -12.05 7.62 14.75
CA ASN A 77 -12.17 9.06 15.05
C ASN A 77 -11.55 9.99 13.98
N VAL A 78 -10.96 9.44 12.91
CA VAL A 78 -10.23 10.19 11.90
C VAL A 78 -10.73 9.77 10.51
N ARG A 79 -11.01 10.76 9.65
CA ARG A 79 -11.36 10.50 8.25
C ARG A 79 -10.21 9.75 7.58
N TRP A 80 -10.54 8.78 6.73
CA TRP A 80 -9.50 7.93 6.16
C TRP A 80 -8.57 8.69 5.21
N GLU A 81 -9.08 9.69 4.50
CA GLU A 81 -8.22 10.54 3.66
C GLU A 81 -7.16 11.29 4.49
N ASP A 82 -7.49 11.69 5.72
CA ASP A 82 -6.57 12.41 6.60
C ASP A 82 -5.43 11.53 7.13
N VAL A 83 -5.63 10.21 7.16
CA VAL A 83 -4.60 9.24 7.57
C VAL A 83 -3.39 9.28 6.62
N PHE A 84 -3.62 9.54 5.35
CA PHE A 84 -2.56 9.59 4.32
C PHE A 84 -1.85 10.95 4.24
N LYS A 85 -2.48 12.02 4.73
CA LYS A 85 -1.87 13.36 4.77
C LYS A 85 -0.58 13.34 5.57
N SER A 86 0.37 14.20 5.19
CA SER A 86 1.65 14.31 5.90
C SER A 86 1.44 14.76 7.35
N ARG A 87 2.41 14.46 8.24
CA ARG A 87 2.37 14.94 9.63
C ARG A 87 2.31 16.47 9.74
N LYS A 88 2.93 17.18 8.79
CA LYS A 88 2.88 18.65 8.71
C LYS A 88 1.46 19.16 8.43
N MET A 89 0.64 18.35 7.75
CA MET A 89 -0.76 18.64 7.40
C MET A 89 -1.76 18.03 8.41
N GLY A 90 -1.29 17.62 9.60
CA GLY A 90 -2.14 17.02 10.64
C GLY A 90 -2.51 15.54 10.43
N GLY A 91 -1.95 14.88 9.42
CA GLY A 91 -2.20 13.46 9.14
C GLY A 91 -1.17 12.50 9.74
N LEU A 92 -1.35 11.19 9.50
CA LEU A 92 -0.43 10.15 10.00
C LEU A 92 0.75 9.87 9.05
N GLY A 93 0.70 10.39 7.82
CA GLY A 93 1.71 10.18 6.78
C GLY A 93 1.79 8.73 6.33
N LEU A 94 0.68 8.01 6.33
CA LEU A 94 0.60 6.67 5.77
C LEU A 94 0.50 6.73 4.25
N VAL A 95 0.82 5.63 3.59
CA VAL A 95 0.87 5.56 2.13
C VAL A 95 -0.50 5.16 1.60
N ASP A 96 -1.09 6.02 0.80
CA ASP A 96 -2.21 5.69 -0.07
C ASP A 96 -1.70 4.80 -1.22
N MET A 97 -2.21 3.57 -1.29
CA MET A 97 -1.76 2.58 -2.28
C MET A 97 -2.31 2.83 -3.67
N GLU A 98 -3.49 3.43 -3.78
CA GLU A 98 -4.04 3.82 -5.08
C GLU A 98 -3.18 4.94 -5.66
N LEU A 99 -2.92 5.98 -4.87
CA LEU A 99 -2.06 7.09 -5.29
C LEU A 99 -0.65 6.60 -5.63
N LYS A 100 -0.06 5.73 -4.81
CA LYS A 100 1.26 5.15 -5.06
C LYS A 100 1.30 4.32 -6.35
N ASN A 101 0.28 3.51 -6.62
CA ASN A 101 0.18 2.74 -7.86
C ASN A 101 0.10 3.64 -9.08
N LYS A 102 -0.80 4.63 -9.06
CA LYS A 102 -0.95 5.61 -10.15
C LYS A 102 0.34 6.39 -10.38
N ALA A 103 1.00 6.84 -9.32
CA ALA A 103 2.26 7.58 -9.43
C ALA A 103 3.38 6.73 -10.05
N LEU A 104 3.53 5.48 -9.64
CA LEU A 104 4.55 4.57 -10.19
C LEU A 104 4.28 4.20 -11.66
N LEU A 105 3.03 3.98 -12.03
CA LEU A 105 2.67 3.73 -13.42
C LEU A 105 2.96 4.96 -14.31
N LYS A 106 2.60 6.15 -13.84
CA LYS A 106 2.92 7.41 -14.53
C LYS A 106 4.42 7.64 -14.65
N LYS A 107 5.20 7.26 -13.63
CA LYS A 107 6.67 7.30 -13.71
C LYS A 107 7.17 6.49 -14.90
N TRP A 108 6.69 5.26 -15.09
CA TRP A 108 7.09 4.43 -16.22
C TRP A 108 6.71 5.04 -17.57
N VAL A 109 5.51 5.61 -17.69
CA VAL A 109 5.11 6.32 -18.92
C VAL A 109 6.04 7.50 -19.20
N TRP A 110 6.38 8.27 -18.18
CA TRP A 110 7.32 9.39 -18.32
C TRP A 110 8.73 8.91 -18.71
N GLN A 111 9.24 7.85 -18.07
CA GLN A 111 10.54 7.25 -18.43
C GLN A 111 10.52 6.70 -19.85
N TYR A 112 9.43 6.06 -20.26
CA TYR A 112 9.24 5.62 -21.64
C TYR A 112 9.20 6.78 -22.63
N GLY A 113 8.83 7.99 -22.24
CA GLY A 113 8.95 9.17 -23.10
C GLY A 113 10.39 9.64 -23.25
N ASN A 114 11.11 9.76 -22.12
CA ASN A 114 12.37 10.49 -22.03
C ASN A 114 13.62 9.61 -22.20
N GLU A 115 13.59 8.36 -21.75
CA GLU A 115 14.75 7.45 -21.75
C GLU A 115 14.74 6.58 -23.03
N LEU A 116 15.14 7.17 -24.16
CA LEU A 116 15.07 6.55 -25.49
C LEU A 116 16.02 5.37 -25.69
N GLU A 117 17.19 5.43 -25.06
CA GLU A 117 18.26 4.46 -25.33
C GLU A 117 18.24 3.22 -24.43
N GLU A 118 17.39 3.23 -23.40
CA GLU A 118 17.37 2.18 -22.39
C GLU A 118 16.98 0.81 -22.94
N PHE A 119 17.67 -0.23 -22.47
CA PHE A 119 17.52 -1.60 -22.98
C PHE A 119 16.09 -2.13 -22.80
N TRP A 120 15.47 -1.86 -21.65
CA TRP A 120 14.10 -2.28 -21.36
C TRP A 120 13.10 -1.66 -22.35
N ARG A 121 13.30 -0.39 -22.73
CA ARG A 121 12.45 0.31 -23.70
C ARG A 121 12.61 -0.31 -25.08
N ARG A 122 13.84 -0.58 -25.52
CA ARG A 122 14.13 -1.24 -26.80
C ARG A 122 13.43 -2.60 -26.89
N ILE A 123 13.38 -3.37 -25.79
CA ILE A 123 12.65 -4.65 -25.74
C ILE A 123 11.14 -4.43 -25.93
N ILE A 124 10.56 -3.43 -25.24
CA ILE A 124 9.12 -3.14 -25.34
C ILE A 124 8.77 -2.73 -26.78
N VAL A 125 9.55 -1.82 -27.38
CA VAL A 125 9.33 -1.38 -28.78
C VAL A 125 9.45 -2.53 -29.76
N LYS A 126 10.39 -3.46 -29.56
CA LYS A 126 10.54 -4.64 -30.42
C LYS A 126 9.43 -5.68 -30.26
N LYS A 127 8.70 -5.67 -29.15
CA LYS A 127 7.61 -6.60 -28.85
C LYS A 127 6.22 -6.04 -29.11
N ALA A 128 6.11 -4.72 -29.26
CA ALA A 128 4.88 -4.01 -29.64
C ALA A 128 4.65 -4.10 -31.14
#